data_AF-A0A4W5L9V0-F1
#
_entry.id   AF-A0A4W5L9V0-F1
#
_cell.length_a   1.000
_cell.length_b   1.000
_cell.length_c   1.000
_cell.angle_alpha   90.00
_cell.angle_beta   90.00
_cell.angle_gamma   90.00
#
_symmetry.space_group_name_H-M   'P 1'
#
loop_
_entity.id
_entity.type
_entity.pdbx_description
1 polymer ?
#
loop_
_entity_poly.entity_id
_entity_poly.type
_entity_poly.pdbx_seq_one_letter_code
_entity_poly.pdbx_strand_id
1 'polypeptide(L)'
;MPTWFCSRDWFRRVGTFDEGGKGVPEDLLWFYQSVGRGGGVVRVDQCLLVYRYHQQAATHSVLEETIWNLRVAFLQERVINQWESFTIWNAGKQGRKLYRCLSSFNQKKVCACSTANRKWLCNTC
;
A
#
# COMPACT_ATOMS: atom_id res chain seq x y z
N MET A 1 -8.09 0.89 13.29
CA MET A 1 -6.64 1.08 13.41
C MET A 1 -5.98 -0.30 13.42
N PRO A 2 -5.04 -0.62 12.51
CA PRO A 2 -4.24 -1.83 12.66
C PRO A 2 -3.35 -1.68 13.90
N THR A 3 -3.45 -2.62 14.85
CA THR A 3 -2.63 -2.56 16.07
C THR A 3 -1.40 -3.41 15.90
N TRP A 4 -0.23 -2.81 16.13
CA TRP A 4 1.06 -3.48 16.07
C TRP A 4 1.77 -3.35 17.40
N PHE A 5 2.55 -4.37 17.71
CA PHE A 5 3.48 -4.36 18.82
C PHE A 5 4.90 -4.40 18.25
N CYS A 6 5.77 -3.53 18.74
CA CYS A 6 7.19 -3.56 18.40
C CYS A 6 8.03 -3.18 19.62
N SER A 7 9.32 -3.53 19.59
CA SER A 7 10.23 -3.10 20.66
C SER A 7 10.38 -1.58 20.64
N ARG A 8 10.60 -0.98 21.82
CA ARG A 8 10.81 0.45 21.94
C ARG A 8 12.02 0.94 21.14
N ASP A 9 13.06 0.12 21.07
CA ASP A 9 14.26 0.46 20.30
C ASP A 9 14.00 0.44 18.80
N TRP A 10 13.14 -0.46 18.32
CA TRP A 10 12.67 -0.42 16.94
C TRP A 10 11.87 0.85 16.66
N PHE A 11 10.94 1.22 17.55
CA PHE A 11 10.18 2.47 17.41
C PHE A 11 11.09 3.69 17.31
N ARG A 12 12.08 3.81 18.20
CA ARG A 12 13.08 4.90 18.15
C ARG A 12 13.89 4.88 16.86
N ARG A 13 14.21 3.70 16.32
CA ARG A 13 14.94 3.56 15.06
C ARG A 13 14.11 3.98 13.84
N VAL A 14 12.80 3.71 13.83
CA VAL A 14 11.90 4.12 12.74
C VAL A 14 11.57 5.62 12.83
N GLY A 15 11.38 6.13 14.04
CA GLY A 15 11.00 7.52 14.30
C GLY A 15 9.55 7.64 14.75
N THR A 16 9.13 8.89 14.98
CA THR A 16 7.79 9.24 15.43
C THR A 16 6.77 9.16 14.30
N PHE A 17 5.49 9.21 14.67
CA PHE A 17 4.40 9.32 13.70
C PHE A 17 4.42 10.68 12.99
N ASP A 18 3.78 10.72 11.82
CA ASP A 18 3.56 11.96 11.07
C ASP A 18 2.44 12.78 11.74
N GLU A 19 2.77 14.00 12.18
CA GLU A 19 1.84 14.92 12.85
C GLU A 19 1.21 15.95 11.88
N GLY A 20 1.22 15.68 10.57
CA GLY A 20 0.66 16.56 9.53
C GLY A 20 -0.84 16.85 9.64
N GLY A 21 -1.53 16.25 10.61
CA GLY A 21 -2.89 16.62 11.02
C GLY A 21 -3.99 15.77 10.39
N LYS A 22 -5.20 16.33 10.35
CA LYS A 22 -6.42 15.63 9.95
C LYS A 22 -6.33 15.11 8.52
N GLY A 23 -6.56 13.80 8.32
CA GLY A 23 -6.56 13.14 7.03
C GLY A 23 -5.23 12.49 6.64
N VAL A 24 -4.17 12.68 7.44
CA VAL A 24 -2.92 11.93 7.32
C VAL A 24 -3.15 10.50 7.84
N PRO A 25 -2.78 9.45 7.11
CA PRO A 25 -2.82 8.07 7.60
C PRO A 25 -1.50 7.72 8.29
N GLU A 26 -1.27 8.32 9.46
CA GLU A 26 -0.04 8.29 10.25
C GLU A 26 0.44 6.86 10.55
N ASP A 27 -0.49 5.96 10.90
CA ASP A 27 -0.18 4.56 11.15
C ASP A 27 0.42 3.90 9.89
N LEU A 28 -0.23 4.09 8.74
CA LEU A 28 0.19 3.46 7.48
C LEU A 28 1.57 3.97 7.05
N LEU A 29 1.82 5.26 7.21
CA LEU A 29 3.11 5.88 6.90
C LEU A 29 4.20 5.30 7.79
N TRP A 30 3.97 5.23 9.10
CA TRP A 30 4.92 4.64 10.03
C TRP A 30 5.19 3.16 9.72
N PHE A 31 4.15 2.40 9.36
CA PHE A 31 4.29 1.01 8.94
C PHE A 31 5.17 0.85 7.70
N TYR A 32 4.98 1.68 6.68
CA TYR A 32 5.82 1.68 5.48
C TYR A 32 7.26 2.07 5.78
N GLN A 33 7.50 3.03 6.67
CA GLN A 33 8.85 3.36 7.12
C GLN A 33 9.50 2.19 7.87
N SER A 34 8.75 1.52 8.74
CA SER A 34 9.20 0.34 9.49
C SER A 34 9.61 -0.79 8.53
N VAL A 35 8.70 -1.26 7.67
CA VAL A 35 9.00 -2.29 6.67
C VAL A 35 10.14 -1.84 5.76
N GLY A 36 10.14 -0.56 5.38
CA GLY A 36 11.13 0.01 4.51
C GLY A 36 12.56 0.03 5.05
N ARG A 37 12.72 0.03 6.39
CA ARG A 37 14.00 -0.07 7.10
C ARG A 37 14.39 -1.51 7.46
N GLY A 38 13.69 -2.50 6.92
CA GLY A 38 13.94 -3.92 7.18
C GLY A 38 13.18 -4.47 8.39
N GLY A 39 12.15 -3.77 8.86
CA GLY A 39 11.26 -4.29 9.91
C GLY A 39 10.49 -5.51 9.44
N GLY A 40 10.65 -6.62 10.14
CA GLY A 40 9.83 -7.82 9.91
C GLY A 40 8.40 -7.64 10.39
N VAL A 41 7.46 -8.34 9.76
CA VAL A 41 6.05 -8.34 10.15
C VAL A 41 5.62 -9.76 10.44
N VAL A 42 5.09 -10.00 11.64
CA VAL A 42 4.55 -11.29 12.07
C VAL A 42 3.06 -11.11 12.36
N ARG A 43 2.23 -11.89 11.67
CA ARG A 43 0.78 -11.93 11.93
C ARG A 43 0.49 -12.96 13.01
N VAL A 44 -0.21 -12.54 14.06
CA VAL A 44 -0.71 -13.43 15.12
C VAL A 44 -2.17 -13.75 14.83
N ASP A 45 -2.49 -15.02 14.61
CA ASP A 45 -3.85 -15.51 14.32
C ASP A 45 -4.68 -15.72 15.58
N GLN A 46 -4.66 -14.73 16.48
CA GLN A 46 -5.45 -14.71 17.71
C GLN A 46 -6.06 -13.32 17.91
N CYS A 47 -7.22 -13.26 18.55
CA CYS A 47 -7.86 -11.99 18.87
C CYS A 47 -7.14 -11.34 20.05
N LEU A 48 -6.17 -10.46 19.76
CA LEU A 48 -5.42 -9.72 20.77
C LEU A 48 -6.10 -8.39 21.15
N LEU A 49 -6.90 -7.82 20.25
CA LEU A 49 -7.58 -6.54 20.46
C LEU A 49 -8.93 -6.52 19.75
N VAL A 50 -9.95 -6.01 20.46
CA VAL A 50 -11.25 -5.65 19.88
C VAL A 50 -11.30 -4.14 19.73
N TYR A 51 -11.27 -3.65 18.49
CA TYR A 51 -11.32 -2.21 18.21
C TYR A 51 -12.78 -1.74 18.11
N ARG A 52 -13.15 -0.73 18.91
CA ARG A 52 -14.47 -0.09 18.84
C ARG A 52 -14.42 1.09 17.88
N TYR A 53 -15.28 1.06 16.87
CA TYR A 53 -15.45 2.19 15.96
C TYR A 53 -16.30 3.29 16.63
N HIS A 54 -15.95 4.55 16.38
CA HIS A 54 -16.68 5.70 16.91
C HIS A 54 -16.66 6.85 15.87
N GLN A 55 -17.63 7.75 15.95
CA GLN A 55 -17.84 8.82 14.97
C GLN A 55 -16.66 9.80 14.85
N GLN A 56 -15.86 9.91 15.90
CA GLN A 56 -14.68 10.78 15.93
C GLN A 56 -13.39 10.06 15.49
N ALA A 57 -13.48 8.83 14.98
CA ALA A 57 -12.30 8.08 14.55
C ALA A 57 -11.59 8.80 13.40
N ALA A 58 -10.26 8.95 13.50
CA ALA A 58 -9.43 9.60 12.48
C ALA A 58 -9.61 8.97 11.09
N THR A 59 -9.93 7.67 11.02
CA THR A 59 -10.23 6.94 9.77
C THR A 59 -11.29 7.62 8.91
N HIS A 60 -12.26 8.33 9.49
CA HIS A 60 -13.27 9.06 8.72
C HIS A 60 -12.70 10.26 7.94
N SER A 61 -11.57 10.80 8.39
CA SER A 61 -10.93 11.95 7.73
C SER A 61 -9.95 11.55 6.63
N VAL A 62 -9.53 10.28 6.60
CA VAL A 62 -8.57 9.78 5.62
C VAL A 62 -9.31 9.37 4.35
N LEU A 63 -8.95 10.00 3.23
CA LEU A 63 -9.57 9.69 1.94
C LEU A 63 -9.04 8.36 1.37
N GLU A 64 -9.91 7.60 0.70
CA GLU A 64 -9.52 6.38 -0.01
C GLU A 64 -8.40 6.66 -1.03
N GLU A 65 -8.47 7.80 -1.72
CA GLU A 65 -7.47 8.22 -2.69
C GLU A 65 -6.09 8.42 -2.07
N THR A 66 -6.02 9.00 -0.86
CA THR A 66 -4.77 9.13 -0.11
C THR A 66 -4.15 7.76 0.17
N ILE A 67 -4.95 6.81 0.68
CA ILE A 67 -4.51 5.44 0.94
C ILE A 67 -4.07 4.73 -0.34
N TRP A 68 -4.82 4.93 -1.43
CA TRP A 68 -4.52 4.37 -2.74
C TRP A 68 -3.16 4.85 -3.25
N ASN A 69 -2.94 6.16 -3.26
CA ASN A 69 -1.71 6.76 -3.77
C ASN A 69 -0.49 6.31 -2.97
N LEU A 70 -0.59 6.27 -1.63
CA LEU A 70 0.46 5.76 -0.76
C LEU A 70 0.79 4.29 -1.03
N ARG A 71 -0.24 3.44 -1.18
CA ARG A 71 -0.06 2.02 -1.52
C ARG A 71 0.65 1.82 -2.85
N VAL A 72 0.22 2.54 -3.87
CA VAL A 72 0.81 2.43 -5.21
C VAL A 72 2.25 2.95 -5.22
N ALA A 73 2.53 4.07 -4.54
CA ALA A 73 3.88 4.60 -4.41
C ALA A 73 4.81 3.60 -3.71
N PHE A 74 4.40 3.07 -2.56
CA PHE A 74 5.20 2.09 -1.80
C PHE A 74 5.42 0.78 -2.58
N LEU A 75 4.38 0.27 -3.25
CA LEU A 75 4.50 -0.92 -4.10
C LEU A 75 5.48 -0.69 -5.26
N GLN A 76 5.45 0.51 -5.86
CA GLN A 76 6.39 0.85 -6.92
C GLN A 76 7.83 0.86 -6.42
N GLU A 77 8.09 1.61 -5.35
CA GLU A 77 9.43 1.73 -4.75
C GLU A 77 10.00 0.36 -4.39
N ARG A 78 9.20 -0.49 -3.73
CA ARG A 78 9.69 -1.72 -3.10
C ARG A 78 9.71 -2.95 -3.98
N VAL A 79 8.82 -3.01 -4.97
CA VAL A 79 8.62 -4.23 -5.75
C VAL A 79 8.76 -3.94 -7.24
N ILE A 80 7.93 -3.05 -7.79
CA ILE A 80 7.83 -2.88 -9.26
C ILE A 80 9.11 -2.27 -9.85
N ASN A 81 9.78 -1.38 -9.12
CA ASN A 81 11.05 -0.80 -9.59
C ASN A 81 12.13 -1.86 -9.83
N GLN A 82 12.11 -2.96 -9.09
CA GLN A 82 13.09 -4.05 -9.18
C GLN A 82 12.75 -5.06 -10.28
N TRP A 83 11.51 -5.07 -10.78
CA TRP A 83 11.08 -6.00 -11.81
C TRP A 83 11.39 -5.45 -13.19
N GLU A 84 11.77 -6.32 -14.13
CA GLU A 84 11.94 -5.94 -15.54
C GLU A 84 10.58 -5.80 -16.23
N SER A 85 9.66 -6.72 -15.93
CA SER A 85 8.30 -6.72 -16.46
C SER A 85 7.32 -7.45 -15.54
N PHE A 86 6.02 -7.16 -15.67
CA PHE A 86 4.96 -7.83 -14.91
C PHE A 86 3.60 -7.76 -15.60
N THR A 87 2.64 -8.54 -15.09
CA THR A 87 1.25 -8.56 -15.56
C THR A 87 0.32 -8.08 -14.45
N ILE A 88 -0.64 -7.23 -14.78
CA ILE A 88 -1.70 -6.83 -13.84
C ILE A 88 -2.82 -7.87 -13.91
N TRP A 89 -3.00 -8.65 -12.84
CA TRP A 89 -4.06 -9.65 -12.74
C TRP A 89 -5.43 -9.05 -12.43
N ASN A 90 -5.84 -8.04 -13.21
CA ASN A 90 -7.17 -7.44 -13.19
C ASN A 90 -7.38 -6.53 -14.42
N ALA A 91 -8.02 -7.00 -15.48
CA ALA A 91 -8.37 -6.13 -16.63
C ALA A 91 -9.55 -5.17 -16.38
N GLY A 92 -10.12 -5.15 -15.17
CA GLY A 92 -11.28 -4.33 -14.78
C GLY A 92 -10.92 -2.89 -14.37
N LYS A 93 -11.89 -2.21 -13.73
CA LYS A 93 -11.75 -0.80 -13.30
C LYS A 93 -10.52 -0.57 -12.42
N GLN A 94 -10.28 -1.48 -11.47
CA GLN A 94 -9.20 -1.32 -10.49
C GLN A 94 -7.81 -1.58 -11.08
N GLY A 95 -7.64 -2.56 -11.97
CA GLY A 95 -6.33 -2.75 -12.62
C GLY A 95 -6.02 -1.65 -13.63
N ARG A 96 -7.03 -1.11 -14.34
CA ARG A 96 -6.86 0.11 -15.15
C ARG A 96 -6.52 1.33 -14.31
N LYS A 97 -7.12 1.48 -13.11
CA LYS A 97 -6.76 2.53 -12.15
C LYS A 97 -5.30 2.35 -11.72
N LEU A 98 -4.89 1.13 -11.35
CA LEU A 98 -3.50 0.82 -10.97
C LEU A 98 -2.53 1.21 -12.09
N TYR A 99 -2.75 0.73 -13.31
CA TYR A 99 -1.93 1.06 -14.48
C TYR A 99 -1.73 2.57 -14.65
N ARG A 100 -2.82 3.35 -14.61
CA ARG A 100 -2.77 4.81 -14.76
C ARG A 100 -2.05 5.52 -13.61
N CYS A 101 -2.06 4.93 -12.41
CA CYS A 101 -1.38 5.48 -11.23
C CYS A 101 0.10 5.09 -11.16
N LEU A 102 0.59 4.20 -12.03
CA LEU A 102 2.02 3.91 -12.12
C LEU A 102 2.77 5.08 -12.75
N SER A 103 4.04 5.22 -12.40
CA SER A 103 4.97 6.11 -13.10
C SER A 103 5.09 5.70 -14.57
N SER A 104 5.42 6.66 -15.44
CA SER A 104 5.65 6.38 -16.86
C SER A 104 6.72 5.31 -17.10
N PHE A 105 7.73 5.25 -16.23
CA PHE A 105 8.75 4.20 -16.23
C PHE A 105 8.15 2.82 -15.95
N ASN A 106 7.33 2.68 -14.90
CA ASN A 106 6.74 1.41 -14.52
C ASN A 106 5.56 0.98 -15.39
N GLN A 107 4.87 1.91 -16.07
CA GLN A 107 3.84 1.57 -17.06
C GLN A 107 4.41 0.74 -18.21
N LYS A 108 5.62 1.07 -18.68
CA LYS A 108 6.31 0.34 -19.76
C LYS A 108 6.66 -1.11 -19.40
N LYS A 109 6.71 -1.43 -18.11
CA LYS A 109 6.98 -2.78 -17.61
C LYS A 109 5.74 -3.68 -17.64
N VAL A 110 4.55 -3.14 -17.91
CA VAL A 110 3.31 -3.90 -17.90
C VAL A 110 3.12 -4.62 -19.24
N CYS A 111 3.29 -5.94 -19.26
CA CYS A 111 3.11 -6.74 -20.47
C CYS A 111 1.63 -6.97 -20.81
N ALA A 112 0.79 -7.15 -19.80
CA ALA A 112 -0.61 -7.48 -19.99
C ALA A 112 -1.48 -7.09 -18.79
N CYS A 113 -2.77 -7.00 -19.03
CA CYS A 113 -3.81 -6.97 -18.00
C CYS A 113 -4.73 -8.17 -18.19
N SER A 114 -4.63 -9.19 -17.34
CA SER A 114 -5.40 -10.43 -17.47
C SER A 114 -6.59 -10.49 -16.52
N THR A 115 -7.59 -11.30 -16.88
CA THR A 115 -8.61 -11.82 -15.96
C THR A 115 -8.81 -13.31 -16.25
N ALA A 116 -9.50 -14.04 -15.37
CA ALA A 116 -9.84 -15.45 -15.58
C ALA A 116 -10.63 -15.70 -16.90
N ASN A 117 -11.20 -14.64 -17.51
CA ASN A 117 -11.79 -14.70 -18.85
C ASN A 117 -10.83 -14.08 -19.89
N ARG A 118 -10.58 -14.85 -20.94
CA ARG A 118 -9.53 -14.75 -21.98
C ARG A 118 -9.52 -13.48 -22.88
N LYS A 119 -9.89 -12.29 -22.39
CA LYS A 119 -10.28 -11.17 -23.28
C LYS A 119 -9.44 -9.90 -23.31
N TRP A 120 -8.29 -9.82 -22.64
CA TRP A 120 -7.42 -8.63 -22.77
C TRP A 120 -5.93 -8.99 -22.78
N LEU A 121 -5.31 -8.91 -23.95
CA LEU A 121 -3.87 -8.71 -24.11
C LEU A 121 -3.67 -7.19 -24.25
N CYS A 122 -2.82 -6.60 -23.40
CA CYS A 122 -2.47 -5.19 -23.58
C CYS A 122 -1.57 -5.12 -24.81
N ASN A 123 -2.12 -4.68 -25.96
CA ASN A 123 -1.32 -4.35 -27.12
C ASN A 123 -0.57 -3.05 -26.84
N THR A 124 0.60 -3.16 -26.21
CA THR A 124 1.64 -2.12 -26.20
C THR A 124 2.99 -2.82 -26.11
N CYS A 125 3.54 -3.11 -27.30
CA CYS A 125 5.00 -3.03 -27.54
C CYS A 125 5.38 -1.55 -27.70
#